data_AF-A0A0Q9WXY8-F1
#
_entry.id   AF-A0A0Q9WXY8-F1
#
_cell.length_a   1.000
_cell.length_b   1.000
_cell.length_c   1.000
_cell.angle_alpha   90.00
_cell.angle_beta   90.00
_cell.angle_gamma   90.00
#
_symmetry.space_group_name_H-M   'P 1'
#
loop_
_entity.id
_entity.type
_entity.pdbx_description
1 polymer ?
#
loop_
_entity_poly.entity_id
_entity_poly.type
_entity_poly.pdbx_seq_one_letter_code
_entity_poly.pdbx_strand_id
1 'polypeptide(L)'
;MSVPYRLSALGTISGFRTVSDEAATVLAGMLPEDILANEMEKIYMARIGTGDAVLMGVIRSERGTSMATWQERWNTANKGDGQWIRRRNGEMNFHLRQFFTGHGGYRKYFYRFRHEVSPECPNCPILDEDPEHMLYQCSRYREVVSSVPPPEGLVAFMLEG
;
A
#
# COMPACT_ATOMS: atom_id res chain seq x y z
N MET A 1 -3.29 5.52 -14.34
CA MET A 1 -4.14 6.17 -13.34
C MET A 1 -4.33 7.64 -13.71
N SER A 2 -5.54 8.19 -13.59
CA SER A 2 -5.79 9.61 -13.79
C SER A 2 -5.15 10.47 -12.69
N VAL A 3 -4.82 11.71 -13.04
CA VAL A 3 -4.18 12.67 -12.12
C VAL A 3 -5.04 12.91 -10.87
N PRO A 4 -6.37 13.15 -10.97
CA PRO A 4 -7.20 13.36 -9.77
C PRO A 4 -7.22 12.15 -8.85
N TYR A 5 -7.33 10.94 -9.41
CA TYR A 5 -7.35 9.70 -8.64
C TYR A 5 -6.03 9.47 -7.90
N ARG A 6 -4.90 9.69 -8.59
CA ARG A 6 -3.56 9.64 -8.01
C ARG A 6 -3.40 10.63 -6.87
N LEU A 7 -3.82 11.89 -7.06
CA LEU A 7 -3.72 12.92 -6.02
C LEU A 7 -4.59 12.60 -4.81
N SER A 8 -5.78 12.03 -5.02
CA SER A 8 -6.62 11.56 -3.92
C SER A 8 -5.94 10.44 -3.12
N ALA A 9 -5.39 9.43 -3.79
CA ALA A 9 -4.68 8.35 -3.12
C ALA A 9 -3.46 8.85 -2.33
N LEU A 10 -2.63 9.68 -2.97
CA LEU A 10 -1.48 10.31 -2.30
C LEU A 10 -1.90 11.23 -1.16
N GLY A 11 -3.03 11.93 -1.26
CA GLY A 11 -3.57 12.78 -0.19
C GLY A 11 -4.02 11.97 1.03
N THR A 12 -4.78 10.89 0.79
CA THR A 12 -5.22 9.94 1.84
C THR A 12 -4.04 9.38 2.63
N ILE A 13 -2.95 9.04 1.94
CA ILE A 13 -1.73 8.58 2.59
C ILE A 13 -0.74 9.70 2.84
N SER A 14 -1.01 10.98 2.59
CA SER A 14 -0.01 12.08 2.56
C SER A 14 1.38 11.65 2.03
N GLY A 15 1.41 10.91 0.92
CA GLY A 15 2.61 10.27 0.37
C GLY A 15 3.40 11.18 -0.58
N PHE A 16 4.69 10.88 -0.76
CA PHE A 16 5.52 11.58 -1.74
C PHE A 16 5.00 11.39 -3.17
N ARG A 17 5.23 12.38 -4.04
CA ARG A 17 4.86 12.30 -5.47
C ARG A 17 5.56 11.20 -6.25
N THR A 18 6.61 10.59 -5.68
CA THR A 18 7.43 9.52 -6.26
C THR A 18 6.89 8.12 -5.97
N VAL A 19 5.86 8.00 -5.11
CA VAL A 19 5.20 6.72 -4.80
C VAL A 19 4.51 6.22 -6.07
N SER A 20 4.65 4.93 -6.42
CA SER A 20 3.97 4.37 -7.59
C SER A 20 2.45 4.44 -7.44
N ASP A 21 1.73 4.49 -8.56
CA ASP A 21 0.26 4.47 -8.58
C ASP A 21 -0.30 3.29 -7.77
N GLU A 22 0.27 2.10 -7.98
CA GLU A 22 -0.12 0.86 -7.30
C GLU A 22 0.09 0.92 -5.79
N ALA A 23 1.23 1.40 -5.33
CA ALA A 23 1.50 1.50 -3.90
C ALA A 23 0.61 2.56 -3.25
N ALA A 24 0.34 3.67 -3.95
CA ALA A 24 -0.53 4.72 -3.43
C ALA A 24 -1.96 4.22 -3.20
N THR A 25 -2.54 3.48 -4.15
CA THR A 25 -3.91 2.96 -4.00
C THR A 25 -4.01 1.87 -2.94
N VAL A 26 -3.02 0.98 -2.86
CA VAL A 26 -2.98 -0.05 -1.81
C VAL A 26 -2.93 0.56 -0.42
N LEU A 27 -2.00 1.50 -0.19
CA LEU A 27 -1.85 2.14 1.11
C LEU A 27 -3.07 3.02 1.45
N ALA A 28 -3.73 3.59 0.45
CA ALA A 28 -4.96 4.37 0.61
C ALA A 28 -6.22 3.52 0.81
N GLY A 29 -6.17 2.19 0.62
CA GLY A 29 -7.36 1.33 0.61
C GLY A 29 -8.30 1.62 -0.57
N MET A 30 -7.76 2.15 -1.67
CA MET A 30 -8.48 2.53 -2.87
C MET A 30 -8.29 1.45 -3.95
N LEU A 31 -9.35 1.14 -4.72
CA LEU A 31 -9.24 0.20 -5.84
C LEU A 31 -8.46 0.82 -7.01
N PRO A 32 -7.72 0.03 -7.80
CA PRO A 32 -7.19 0.51 -9.08
C PRO A 32 -8.31 1.09 -9.97
N GLU A 33 -8.00 2.19 -10.66
CA GLU A 33 -8.98 2.96 -11.45
C GLU A 33 -9.66 2.13 -12.54
N ASP A 34 -8.92 1.22 -13.18
CA ASP A 34 -9.46 0.37 -14.25
C ASP A 34 -10.46 -0.67 -13.71
N ILE A 35 -10.24 -1.18 -12.49
CA ILE A 35 -11.20 -2.05 -11.80
C ILE A 35 -12.46 -1.26 -11.45
N LEU A 36 -12.29 -0.03 -10.93
CA LEU A 36 -13.41 0.87 -10.63
C LEU A 36 -14.23 1.25 -11.88
N ALA A 37 -13.56 1.52 -13.00
CA ALA A 37 -14.23 1.84 -14.26
C ALA A 37 -15.10 0.66 -14.73
N ASN A 38 -14.58 -0.56 -14.67
CA ASN A 38 -15.33 -1.78 -15.01
C ASN A 38 -16.52 -2.02 -14.06
N GLU A 39 -16.35 -1.77 -12.76
CA GLU A 39 -17.46 -1.84 -11.78
C GLU A 39 -18.58 -0.85 -12.13
N MET A 40 -18.20 0.40 -12.41
CA MET A 40 -19.13 1.47 -12.74
C MET A 40 -19.89 1.21 -14.05
N GLU A 41 -19.22 0.68 -15.07
CA GLU A 41 -19.86 0.31 -16.34
C GLU A 41 -20.98 -0.72 -16.13
N LYS A 42 -20.70 -1.78 -15.38
CA LYS A 42 -21.69 -2.85 -15.12
C LYS A 42 -22.86 -2.36 -14.29
N ILE A 43 -22.60 -1.54 -13.27
CA ILE A 43 -23.66 -0.93 -12.45
C ILE A 43 -24.53 0.00 -13.32
N TYR A 44 -23.91 0.79 -14.20
CA TYR A 44 -24.62 1.67 -15.12
C TYR A 44 -25.56 0.88 -16.05
N MET A 45 -25.04 -0.19 -16.68
CA MET A 45 -25.85 -1.06 -17.54
C MET A 45 -27.01 -1.71 -16.79
N ALA A 46 -26.79 -2.18 -15.56
CA ALA A 46 -27.85 -2.77 -14.74
C ALA A 46 -28.94 -1.74 -14.39
N ARG A 47 -28.55 -0.49 -14.13
CA ARG A 47 -29.47 0.59 -13.75
C ARG A 47 -30.44 0.96 -14.88
N ILE A 48 -30.06 0.75 -16.15
CA ILE A 48 -30.92 1.05 -17.30
C ILE A 48 -32.13 0.08 -17.40
N GLY A 49 -32.07 -1.10 -16.75
CA GLY A 49 -33.08 -2.15 -16.94
C GLY A 49 -33.63 -2.79 -15.66
N THR A 50 -33.24 -2.34 -14.46
CA THR A 50 -33.63 -3.00 -13.19
C THR A 50 -34.20 -2.03 -12.17
N GLY A 51 -35.11 -2.53 -11.32
CA GLY A 51 -35.62 -1.77 -10.17
C GLY A 51 -34.60 -1.69 -9.03
N ASP A 52 -34.78 -0.72 -8.13
CA ASP A 52 -33.80 -0.35 -7.09
C ASP A 52 -33.32 -1.53 -6.21
N ALA A 53 -34.21 -2.45 -5.85
CA ALA A 53 -33.85 -3.62 -5.03
C ALA A 53 -32.88 -4.57 -5.75
N VAL A 54 -33.06 -4.75 -7.07
CA VAL A 54 -32.18 -5.58 -7.91
C VAL A 54 -30.85 -4.86 -8.13
N LEU A 55 -30.89 -3.55 -8.36
CA LEU A 55 -29.68 -2.71 -8.51
C LEU A 55 -28.77 -2.80 -7.27
N MET A 56 -29.33 -2.78 -6.06
CA MET A 56 -28.54 -2.93 -4.83
C MET A 56 -27.86 -4.30 -4.73
N GLY A 57 -28.51 -5.37 -5.20
CA GLY A 57 -27.90 -6.69 -5.33
C GLY A 57 -26.73 -6.69 -6.30
N VAL A 58 -26.89 -6.04 -7.45
CA VAL A 58 -25.83 -5.89 -8.47
C VAL A 58 -24.65 -5.09 -7.92
N ILE A 59 -24.89 -3.93 -7.30
CA ILE A 59 -23.83 -3.11 -6.70
C ILE A 59 -22.99 -3.93 -5.71
N ARG A 60 -23.65 -4.69 -4.83
CA ARG A 60 -22.95 -5.54 -3.84
C ARG A 60 -22.16 -6.66 -4.52
N SER A 61 -22.74 -7.29 -5.54
CA SER A 61 -22.10 -8.36 -6.30
C SER A 61 -20.86 -7.86 -7.03
N GLU A 62 -20.98 -6.76 -7.78
CA GLU A 62 -19.87 -6.17 -8.53
C GLU A 62 -18.77 -5.67 -7.61
N ARG A 63 -19.11 -5.07 -6.46
CA ARG A 63 -18.11 -4.72 -5.45
C ARG A 63 -17.32 -5.93 -4.98
N GLY A 64 -17.98 -7.08 -4.80
CA GLY A 64 -17.32 -8.35 -4.46
C GLY A 64 -16.36 -8.81 -5.56
N THR A 65 -16.80 -8.77 -6.82
CA THR A 65 -16.00 -9.11 -8.01
C THR A 65 -14.78 -8.20 -8.16
N SER A 66 -14.94 -6.89 -8.00
CA SER A 66 -13.85 -5.91 -8.05
C SER A 66 -12.81 -6.17 -6.98
N MET A 67 -13.26 -6.43 -5.74
CA MET A 67 -12.36 -6.76 -4.63
C MET A 67 -11.60 -8.07 -4.89
N ALA A 68 -12.26 -9.10 -5.44
CA ALA A 68 -11.61 -10.36 -5.78
C ALA A 68 -10.58 -10.19 -6.91
N THR A 69 -10.93 -9.43 -7.96
CA THR A 69 -10.03 -9.14 -9.09
C THR A 69 -8.80 -8.38 -8.62
N TRP A 70 -8.98 -7.40 -7.73
CA TRP A 70 -7.87 -6.67 -7.16
C TRP A 70 -6.99 -7.56 -6.28
N GLN A 71 -7.60 -8.42 -5.45
CA GLN A 71 -6.86 -9.38 -4.63
C GLN A 71 -6.01 -10.33 -5.47
N GLU A 72 -6.56 -10.83 -6.57
CA GLU A 72 -5.84 -11.72 -7.48
C GLU A 72 -4.63 -11.02 -8.11
N ARG A 73 -4.82 -9.81 -8.65
CA ARG A 73 -3.69 -9.00 -9.18
C ARG A 73 -2.60 -8.83 -8.13
N TRP A 74 -2.99 -8.63 -6.89
CA TRP A 74 -2.05 -8.46 -5.79
C TRP A 74 -1.27 -9.74 -5.46
N ASN A 75 -1.97 -10.87 -5.35
CA ASN A 75 -1.37 -12.18 -5.14
C ASN A 75 -0.37 -12.50 -6.26
N THR A 76 -0.70 -12.20 -7.52
CA THR A 76 0.19 -12.44 -8.67
C THR A 76 1.41 -11.51 -8.72
N ALA A 77 1.35 -10.35 -8.05
CA ALA A 77 2.46 -9.41 -8.00
C ALA A 77 3.51 -9.76 -6.91
N ASN A 78 3.29 -10.82 -6.12
CA ASN A 78 4.07 -11.14 -4.91
C ASN A 78 4.09 -9.99 -3.87
N LYS A 79 3.05 -9.14 -3.82
CA LYS A 79 3.06 -7.93 -2.98
C LYS A 79 2.27 -8.02 -1.66
N GLY A 80 1.67 -9.16 -1.29
CA GLY A 80 1.16 -9.39 0.08
C GLY A 80 -0.32 -9.83 0.19
N ASP A 81 -0.91 -9.68 1.38
CA ASP A 81 -2.24 -10.21 1.75
C ASP A 81 -3.35 -9.12 1.74
N GLY A 82 -4.54 -9.49 1.27
CA GLY A 82 -5.76 -8.67 1.18
C GLY A 82 -6.34 -8.16 2.47
N GLN A 83 -5.86 -8.72 3.59
CA GLN A 83 -6.26 -8.30 4.91
C GLN A 83 -5.92 -6.82 5.18
N TRP A 84 -4.89 -6.25 4.52
CA TRP A 84 -4.51 -4.83 4.60
C TRP A 84 -5.69 -3.87 4.39
N ILE A 85 -6.60 -4.22 3.49
CA ILE A 85 -7.72 -3.37 3.10
C ILE A 85 -8.88 -3.49 4.08
N ARG A 86 -9.01 -4.64 4.73
CA ARG A 86 -10.08 -4.95 5.69
C ARG A 86 -9.74 -4.52 7.11
N ARG A 87 -8.57 -3.91 7.32
CA ARG A 87 -8.15 -3.41 8.64
C ARG A 87 -9.19 -2.46 9.19
N ARG A 88 -9.67 -2.74 10.40
CA ARG A 88 -10.62 -1.85 11.11
C ARG A 88 -9.91 -0.61 11.66
N ASN A 89 -8.63 -0.78 12.03
CA ASN A 89 -7.82 0.19 12.74
C ASN A 89 -6.45 0.34 12.04
N GLY A 90 -5.65 1.31 12.49
CA GLY A 90 -4.32 1.59 11.96
C GLY A 90 -4.30 2.77 10.99
N GLU A 91 -4.45 3.99 11.53
CA GLU A 91 -4.19 5.20 10.74
C GLU A 91 -2.79 5.13 10.13
N MET A 92 -2.73 5.49 8.86
CA MET A 92 -1.48 5.52 8.11
C MET A 92 -0.60 6.69 8.62
N ASN A 93 0.19 6.44 9.66
CA ASN A 93 1.03 7.48 10.26
C ASN A 93 2.29 7.77 9.42
N PHE A 94 2.99 8.87 9.73
CA PHE A 94 4.15 9.34 8.95
C PHE A 94 5.25 8.28 8.78
N HIS A 95 5.51 7.48 9.81
CA HIS A 95 6.57 6.48 9.81
C HIS A 95 6.17 5.22 9.04
N LEU A 96 4.93 4.73 9.20
CA LEU A 96 4.42 3.57 8.47
C LEU A 96 4.46 3.80 6.96
N ARG A 97 4.11 5.00 6.51
CA ARG A 97 4.14 5.36 5.08
C ARG A 97 5.53 5.29 4.50
N GLN A 98 6.49 5.89 5.20
CA GLN A 98 7.89 5.90 4.80
C GLN A 98 8.44 4.48 4.75
N PHE A 99 8.10 3.67 5.75
CA PHE A 99 8.45 2.25 5.80
C PHE A 99 7.93 1.51 4.55
N PHE A 100 6.62 1.55 4.28
CA PHE A 100 6.03 0.81 3.15
C PHE A 100 6.47 1.29 1.77
N THR A 101 6.82 2.57 1.65
CA THR A 101 7.24 3.15 0.37
C THR A 101 8.75 3.13 0.19
N GLY A 102 9.53 2.74 1.20
CA GLY A 102 10.98 2.90 1.20
C GLY A 102 11.41 4.35 1.06
N HIS A 103 10.56 5.29 1.47
CA HIS A 103 10.79 6.73 1.36
C HIS A 103 11.24 7.33 2.67
N GLY A 104 11.85 8.52 2.60
CA GLY A 104 12.14 9.31 3.78
C GLY A 104 13.59 9.19 4.25
N GLY A 105 13.78 9.12 5.57
CA GLY A 105 15.08 9.19 6.26
C GLY A 105 16.06 8.02 6.02
N TYR A 106 15.95 7.32 4.89
CA TYR A 106 16.80 6.20 4.52
C TYR A 106 17.84 6.64 3.48
N ARG A 107 19.12 6.32 3.66
CA ARG A 107 20.17 6.70 2.71
C ARG A 107 19.93 6.13 1.31
N LYS A 108 19.37 4.93 1.17
CA LYS A 108 18.99 4.38 -0.15
C LYS A 108 18.02 5.30 -0.90
N TYR A 109 17.06 5.88 -0.18
CA TYR A 109 16.13 6.85 -0.76
C TYR A 109 16.83 8.16 -1.12
N PHE A 110 17.66 8.72 -0.25
CA PHE A 110 18.37 9.97 -0.52
C PHE A 110 19.42 9.84 -1.64
N TYR A 111 20.08 8.69 -1.74
CA TYR A 111 21.02 8.37 -2.81
C TYR A 111 20.35 8.41 -4.19
N ARG A 112 19.12 7.91 -4.31
CA ARG A 112 18.32 7.99 -5.54
C ARG A 112 18.16 9.42 -6.07
N PHE A 113 18.11 10.41 -5.17
CA PHE A 113 18.01 11.84 -5.51
C PHE A 113 19.34 12.59 -5.40
N ARG A 114 20.46 11.87 -5.26
CA ARG A 114 21.82 12.42 -5.13
C ARG A 114 22.02 13.35 -3.94
N HIS A 115 21.22 13.17 -2.88
CA HIS A 115 21.42 13.85 -1.60
C HIS A 115 22.41 13.12 -0.68
N GLU A 116 22.67 11.85 -0.96
CA GLU A 116 23.72 11.05 -0.33
C GLU A 116 24.71 10.54 -1.38
N VAL A 117 25.96 10.32 -0.96
CA VAL A 117 27.03 9.83 -1.84
C VAL A 117 27.03 8.30 -1.99
N SER A 118 26.37 7.60 -1.06
CA SER A 118 26.24 6.14 -1.05
C SER A 118 24.91 5.75 -0.38
N PRO A 119 24.21 4.71 -0.90
CA PRO A 119 23.01 4.17 -0.27
C PRO A 119 23.31 3.34 0.99
N GLU A 120 24.58 2.97 1.22
CA GLU A 120 24.99 2.04 2.27
C GLU A 120 24.73 2.58 3.69
N CYS A 121 24.40 1.65 4.59
CA CYS A 121 24.25 1.91 6.01
C CYS A 121 25.63 2.21 6.65
N PRO A 122 25.78 3.32 7.41
CA PRO A 122 27.05 3.66 8.05
C PRO A 122 27.52 2.62 9.08
N ASN A 123 26.58 1.84 9.64
CA ASN A 123 26.84 0.85 10.68
C ASN A 123 26.93 -0.59 10.14
N CYS A 124 26.48 -0.81 8.91
CA CYS A 124 26.52 -2.12 8.24
C CYS A 124 27.07 -1.94 6.82
N PRO A 125 28.39 -1.72 6.67
CA PRO A 125 29.00 -1.54 5.36
C PRO A 125 28.64 -2.73 4.46
N ILE A 126 28.38 -2.48 3.17
CA ILE A 126 27.89 -3.44 2.14
C ILE A 126 26.36 -3.59 2.08
N LEU A 127 25.60 -3.19 3.10
CA LEU A 127 24.13 -3.21 3.05
C LEU A 127 23.56 -1.81 2.82
N ASP A 128 22.62 -1.68 1.89
CA ASP A 128 21.87 -0.43 1.71
C ASP A 128 21.03 -0.11 2.95
N GLU A 129 20.98 1.17 3.32
CA GLU A 129 20.06 1.62 4.37
C GLU A 129 18.65 1.78 3.79
N ASP A 130 17.84 0.75 3.97
CA ASP A 130 16.41 0.73 3.64
C ASP A 130 15.57 0.24 4.84
N PRO A 131 14.23 0.34 4.78
CA PRO A 131 13.39 0.01 5.94
C PRO A 131 13.55 -1.43 6.42
N GLU A 132 13.73 -2.38 5.49
CA GLU A 132 13.88 -3.79 5.82
C GLU A 132 15.21 -4.05 6.54
N HIS A 133 16.31 -3.49 6.00
CA HIS A 133 17.60 -3.53 6.67
C HIS A 133 17.51 -2.92 8.07
N MET A 134 16.91 -1.74 8.20
CA MET A 134 16.83 -0.99 9.46
C MET A 134 16.04 -1.73 10.54
N LEU A 135 14.96 -2.42 10.18
CA LEU A 135 14.15 -3.18 11.14
C LEU A 135 14.74 -4.54 11.50
N TYR A 136 15.33 -5.26 10.54
CA TYR A 136 15.60 -6.69 10.72
C TYR A 136 17.07 -7.07 10.75
N GLN A 137 17.96 -6.20 10.25
CA GLN A 137 19.36 -6.56 10.01
C GLN A 137 20.33 -5.57 10.66
N CYS A 138 19.94 -4.31 10.82
CA CYS A 138 20.82 -3.25 11.27
C CYS A 138 21.15 -3.39 12.76
N SER A 139 22.43 -3.59 13.05
CA SER A 139 22.95 -3.68 14.42
C SER A 139 22.64 -2.46 15.27
N ARG A 140 22.54 -1.26 14.65
CA ARG A 140 22.25 0.00 15.32
C ARG A 140 20.87 0.05 15.97
N TYR A 141 19.88 -0.61 15.38
CA TYR A 141 18.47 -0.51 15.80
C TYR A 141 17.92 -1.78 16.45
N ARG A 142 18.73 -2.84 16.49
CA ARG A 142 18.36 -4.19 16.95
C ARG A 142 17.66 -4.22 18.31
N GLU A 143 18.09 -3.37 19.26
CA GLU A 143 17.48 -3.32 20.59
C GLU A 143 16.11 -2.63 20.59
N VAL A 144 15.96 -1.57 19.79
CA VAL A 144 14.75 -0.73 19.72
C VAL A 144 13.62 -1.43 18.95
N VAL A 145 13.98 -2.28 17.99
CA VAL A 145 13.03 -3.03 17.14
C VAL A 145 12.70 -4.41 17.68
N SER A 146 13.13 -4.74 18.91
CA SER A 146 12.90 -6.04 19.54
C SER A 146 11.43 -6.39 19.74
N SER A 147 10.55 -5.38 19.81
CA SER A 147 9.10 -5.53 19.87
C SER A 147 8.42 -5.66 18.50
N VAL A 148 9.16 -5.43 17.41
CA VAL A 148 8.63 -5.57 16.04
C VAL A 148 8.71 -7.06 15.66
N PRO A 149 7.59 -7.67 15.26
CA PRO A 149 7.61 -9.06 14.83
C PRO A 149 8.46 -9.26 13.56
N PRO A 150 8.92 -10.48 13.31
CA PRO A 150 9.62 -10.80 12.07
C PRO A 150 8.73 -10.51 10.85
N PRO A 151 9.30 -10.39 9.63
CA PRO A 151 8.57 -9.99 8.44
C PRO A 151 7.27 -10.77 8.20
N GLU A 152 7.26 -12.07 8.52
CA GLU A 152 6.10 -12.96 8.35
C GLU A 152 4.93 -12.58 9.28
N GLY A 153 5.21 -11.99 10.44
CA GLY A 153 4.22 -11.54 11.42
C GLY A 153 3.90 -10.04 11.35
N LEU A 154 4.65 -9.27 10.56
CA LEU A 154 4.53 -7.80 10.50
C LEU A 154 3.16 -7.36 10.00
N VAL A 155 2.64 -8.03 8.97
CA VAL A 155 1.32 -7.71 8.40
C VAL A 155 0.23 -7.94 9.44
N ALA A 156 0.21 -9.09 10.12
CA ALA A 156 -0.77 -9.39 11.17
C ALA A 156 -0.68 -8.36 12.33
N PHE A 157 0.52 -8.04 12.78
CA PHE A 157 0.75 -7.04 13.83
C PHE A 157 0.25 -5.64 13.44
N MET A 158 0.43 -5.24 12.18
CA MET A 158 -0.07 -3.96 11.67
C MET A 158 -1.59 -3.94 11.41
N LEU A 159 -2.24 -5.10 11.38
CA LEU A 159 -3.68 -5.26 11.21
C LEU A 159 -4.45 -5.32 12.54
N GLU A 160 -3.81 -5.84 13.57
CA GLU A 160 -4.38 -6.07 14.90
C GLU A 160 -4.12 -4.90 15.88
N GLY A 161 -3.11 -4.07 15.59
CA GLY A 161 -2.71 -2.91 16.40
C GLY A 161 -3.51 -1.62 16.20
#